data_AF-A0A8J6UDF4-F1
#
_entry.id   AF-A0A8J6UDF4-F1
#
_cell.length_a   1.000
_cell.length_b   1.000
_cell.length_c   1.000
_cell.angle_alpha   90.00
_cell.angle_beta   90.00
_cell.angle_gamma   90.00
#
_symmetry.space_group_name_H-M   'P 1'
#
loop_
_entity.id
_entity.type
_entity.pdbx_description
1 polymer ?
#
loop_
_entity_poly.entity_id
_entity_poly.type
_entity_poly.pdbx_seq_one_letter_code
_entity_poly.pdbx_strand_id
1 'polypeptide(L)'
;MATSSSNAPQFDALFNRGALQRSDGGKFKLALQGAEYIHAKKDNSPVESTSPKQVAARWNSFLNGKGADLAATFKIGDDVDVLTFKLNKNPKYKENSGKLIFKFRPFNLSNQEVLEDLSGQRLSSFNLFNSAPQLEIPKALQKGYLQALATPISDGAQWQMKPEDAYFTGLTAQDITDWRERNSPFLLSNSQWDSFTKDLYSALSSDGFTAPHDIRLNGSAARLFSNPTKTVPSTARDAIVLYENETKTEVSQEKARDILINYDHWLGAESQRESDDIPRYRTVDLMAKLGIGDRSDIDLQITSDTIARKVVEVAAQEGISSDKIKHPVYGFYNKELVAESLPNTSEAMKKWSSKAGIGIDFTFALFDGIGPLNSIAHFRNSDWMVGMPNTSGFDSPVWYSSDWNG
;
A
#
# COMPACT_ATOMS: atom_id res chain seq x y z
N MET A 1 -10.70 13.21 27.63
CA MET A 1 -11.99 13.27 26.91
C MET A 1 -12.37 11.85 26.57
N ALA A 2 -13.57 11.39 26.93
CA ALA A 2 -14.02 10.04 26.65
C ALA A 2 -14.29 9.91 25.15
N THR A 3 -13.55 9.03 24.47
CA THR A 3 -13.84 8.63 23.09
C THR A 3 -15.18 7.89 23.10
N SER A 4 -16.18 8.42 22.40
CA SER A 4 -17.42 7.69 22.19
C SER A 4 -17.12 6.56 21.22
N SER A 5 -16.80 5.37 21.73
CA SER A 5 -16.86 4.17 20.92
C SER A 5 -18.30 4.06 20.40
N SER A 6 -18.48 4.11 19.08
CA SER A 6 -19.81 3.90 18.51
C SER A 6 -20.27 2.49 18.93
N ASN A 7 -21.23 2.41 19.85
CA ASN A 7 -21.90 1.15 20.23
C ASN A 7 -22.81 0.62 19.10
N ALA A 8 -22.55 1.00 17.85
CA ALA A 8 -23.28 0.53 16.70
C ALA A 8 -22.77 -0.89 16.37
N PRO A 9 -23.65 -1.90 16.34
CA PRO A 9 -23.23 -3.24 15.98
C PRO A 9 -22.70 -3.33 14.55
N GLN A 10 -21.50 -3.87 14.40
CA GLN A 10 -20.94 -4.31 13.12
C GLN A 10 -21.45 -5.72 12.84
N PHE A 11 -21.91 -5.95 11.61
CA PHE A 11 -22.47 -7.24 11.18
C PHE A 11 -21.65 -7.83 10.05
N ASP A 12 -21.14 -9.03 10.27
CA ASP A 12 -20.46 -9.82 9.23
C ASP A 12 -21.35 -11.02 8.92
N ALA A 13 -21.68 -11.25 7.66
CA ALA A 13 -22.49 -12.39 7.28
C ALA A 13 -22.04 -12.95 5.92
N LEU A 14 -21.74 -14.25 5.87
CA LEU A 14 -21.51 -14.95 4.61
C LEU A 14 -22.81 -15.49 4.04
N PHE A 15 -23.03 -15.24 2.75
CA PHE A 15 -24.16 -15.78 2.00
C PHE A 15 -23.65 -16.37 0.69
N ASN A 16 -24.05 -17.60 0.39
CA ASN A 16 -23.64 -18.28 -0.84
C ASN A 16 -24.34 -17.71 -2.09
N ARG A 17 -25.57 -17.17 -1.95
CA ARG A 17 -26.33 -16.51 -3.04
C ARG A 17 -27.30 -15.45 -2.50
N GLY A 18 -27.49 -14.35 -3.23
CA GLY A 18 -28.53 -13.35 -2.97
C GLY A 18 -29.48 -13.17 -4.16
N ALA A 19 -30.69 -12.64 -3.93
CA ALA A 19 -31.56 -12.10 -4.98
C ALA A 19 -32.25 -10.82 -4.52
N LEU A 20 -32.23 -9.78 -5.36
CA LEU A 20 -32.98 -8.55 -5.14
C LEU A 20 -34.30 -8.65 -5.87
N GLN A 21 -35.40 -8.28 -5.22
CA GLN A 21 -36.72 -8.23 -5.82
C GLN A 21 -37.40 -6.94 -5.44
N ARG A 22 -37.82 -6.15 -6.43
CA ARG A 22 -38.73 -5.04 -6.18
C ARG A 22 -40.07 -5.61 -5.67
N SER A 23 -40.64 -4.94 -4.69
CA SER A 23 -41.96 -5.25 -4.15
C SER A 23 -42.85 -4.03 -4.24
N ASP A 24 -44.15 -4.27 -4.22
CA ASP A 24 -45.18 -3.25 -4.37
C ASP A 24 -44.95 -2.08 -3.40
N GLY A 25 -45.01 -0.85 -3.93
CA GLY A 25 -44.84 0.40 -3.18
C GLY A 25 -43.39 0.86 -2.96
N GLY A 26 -42.50 0.65 -3.93
CA GLY A 26 -41.12 1.20 -3.90
C GLY A 26 -40.24 0.59 -2.81
N LYS A 27 -40.44 -0.69 -2.50
CA LYS A 27 -39.66 -1.40 -1.48
C LYS A 27 -38.89 -2.52 -2.14
N PHE A 28 -37.64 -2.72 -1.75
CA PHE A 28 -36.83 -3.82 -2.26
C PHE A 28 -36.77 -4.94 -1.22
N LYS A 29 -36.74 -6.18 -1.70
CA LYS A 29 -36.53 -7.39 -0.93
C LYS A 29 -35.18 -7.98 -1.30
N LEU A 30 -34.32 -8.16 -0.32
CA LEU A 30 -33.04 -8.84 -0.42
C LEU A 30 -33.22 -10.24 0.16
N ALA A 31 -33.22 -11.27 -0.69
CA ALA A 31 -33.31 -12.66 -0.29
C ALA A 31 -31.93 -13.32 -0.32
N LEU A 32 -31.38 -13.65 0.84
CA LEU A 32 -30.08 -14.30 1.02
C LEU A 32 -30.28 -15.79 1.27
N GLN A 33 -29.58 -16.65 0.54
CA GLN A 33 -29.67 -18.12 0.62
C GLN A 33 -28.33 -18.70 1.10
N GLY A 34 -28.39 -19.62 2.07
CA GLY A 34 -27.20 -20.26 2.64
C GLY A 34 -26.44 -19.34 3.59
N ALA A 35 -27.16 -18.61 4.46
CA ALA A 35 -26.54 -17.83 5.52
C ALA A 35 -26.02 -18.78 6.61
N GLU A 36 -24.73 -19.06 6.62
CA GLU A 36 -24.17 -20.04 7.55
C GLU A 36 -23.80 -19.42 8.90
N TYR A 37 -23.58 -18.10 8.96
CA TYR A 37 -23.31 -17.37 10.21
C TYR A 37 -23.62 -15.87 10.11
N ILE A 38 -23.82 -15.22 11.26
CA ILE A 38 -23.78 -13.76 11.42
C ILE A 38 -22.91 -13.44 12.63
N HIS A 39 -21.81 -12.71 12.43
CA HIS A 39 -21.10 -12.07 13.53
C HIS A 39 -21.75 -10.74 13.83
N ALA A 40 -22.20 -10.55 15.06
CA ALA A 40 -22.60 -9.24 15.56
C ALA A 40 -21.72 -8.92 16.75
N LYS A 41 -20.82 -7.93 16.63
CA LYS A 41 -19.95 -7.53 17.75
C LYS A 41 -20.79 -6.76 18.77
N LYS A 42 -20.99 -7.32 19.98
CA LYS A 42 -21.56 -6.57 21.11
C LYS A 42 -20.57 -6.24 22.23
N ASP A 43 -19.37 -6.75 22.24
CA ASP A 43 -18.47 -6.67 23.42
C ASP A 43 -17.20 -7.48 23.12
N ASN A 44 -16.76 -7.46 21.86
CA ASN A 44 -15.71 -8.34 21.32
C ASN A 44 -15.99 -9.86 21.39
N SER A 45 -17.21 -10.30 21.71
CA SER A 45 -17.58 -11.73 21.63
C SER A 45 -18.27 -12.04 20.29
N PRO A 46 -17.74 -12.97 19.47
CA PRO A 46 -18.44 -13.43 18.26
C PRO A 46 -19.70 -14.22 18.64
N VAL A 47 -20.77 -14.03 17.89
CA VAL A 47 -22.04 -14.76 18.07
C VAL A 47 -22.13 -15.83 17.00
N GLU A 48 -21.57 -17.01 17.25
CA GLU A 48 -21.64 -18.13 16.30
C GLU A 48 -23.05 -18.74 16.30
N SER A 49 -23.64 -18.92 15.11
CA SER A 49 -24.92 -19.60 14.93
C SER A 49 -24.85 -20.48 13.70
N THR A 50 -25.35 -21.71 13.79
CA THR A 50 -25.15 -22.76 12.78
C THR A 50 -26.32 -22.91 11.80
N SER A 51 -27.29 -21.99 11.79
CA SER A 51 -28.39 -22.04 10.81
C SER A 51 -29.05 -20.69 10.52
N PRO A 52 -29.55 -20.47 9.28
CA PRO A 52 -30.29 -19.26 8.89
C PRO A 52 -31.50 -18.90 9.77
N LYS A 53 -32.15 -19.91 10.39
CA LYS A 53 -33.30 -19.73 11.29
C LYS A 53 -32.88 -19.09 12.61
N GLN A 54 -31.80 -19.60 13.21
CA GLN A 54 -31.23 -19.06 14.44
C GLN A 54 -30.65 -17.67 14.21
N VAL A 55 -30.04 -17.45 13.04
CA VAL A 55 -29.59 -16.14 12.57
C VAL A 55 -30.75 -15.12 12.56
N ALA A 56 -31.90 -15.44 11.97
CA ALA A 56 -33.07 -14.55 11.96
C ALA A 56 -33.61 -14.24 13.36
N ALA A 57 -33.69 -15.26 14.22
CA ALA A 57 -34.18 -15.12 15.59
C ALA A 57 -33.24 -14.25 16.44
N ARG A 58 -31.93 -14.46 16.31
CA ARG A 58 -30.91 -13.67 17.00
C ARG A 58 -30.84 -12.24 16.49
N TRP A 59 -30.99 -12.01 15.18
CA TRP A 59 -31.08 -10.66 14.61
C TRP A 59 -32.14 -9.79 15.30
N ASN A 60 -33.35 -10.35 15.48
CA ASN A 60 -34.46 -9.64 16.11
C ASN A 60 -34.20 -9.40 17.61
N SER A 61 -33.53 -10.34 18.27
CA SER A 61 -33.11 -10.22 19.68
C SER A 61 -32.02 -9.16 19.87
N PHE A 62 -31.00 -9.16 19.01
CA PHE A 62 -29.83 -8.29 19.11
C PHE A 62 -30.19 -6.81 18.97
N LEU A 63 -31.11 -6.51 18.06
CA LEU A 63 -31.59 -5.16 17.81
C LEU A 63 -32.60 -4.66 18.86
N ASN A 64 -33.08 -5.51 19.78
CA ASN A 64 -34.10 -5.15 20.79
C ASN A 64 -35.31 -4.39 20.20
N GLY A 65 -35.67 -4.68 18.94
CA GLY A 65 -36.72 -3.95 18.20
C GLY A 65 -36.38 -2.50 17.79
N LYS A 66 -35.19 -1.99 18.14
CA LYS A 66 -34.63 -0.73 17.63
C LYS A 66 -33.97 -1.00 16.29
N GLY A 67 -34.31 -0.25 15.24
CA GLY A 67 -33.70 -0.47 13.93
C GLY A 67 -32.21 -0.12 13.99
N ALA A 68 -31.36 -0.91 13.33
CA ALA A 68 -30.01 -0.49 13.01
C ALA A 68 -29.98 -0.05 11.55
N ASP A 69 -29.45 1.15 11.30
CA ASP A 69 -29.06 1.56 9.96
C ASP A 69 -27.82 0.74 9.61
N LEU A 70 -27.89 -0.04 8.52
CA LEU A 70 -26.83 -0.95 8.13
C LEU A 70 -26.39 -0.65 6.71
N ALA A 71 -25.26 0.03 6.60
CA ALA A 71 -24.60 0.24 5.33
C ALA A 71 -24.04 -1.08 4.80
N ALA A 72 -24.27 -1.34 3.52
CA ALA A 72 -23.70 -2.48 2.81
C ALA A 72 -23.44 -2.02 1.39
N THR A 73 -22.22 -2.18 0.88
CA THR A 73 -21.82 -1.72 -0.46
C THR A 73 -22.15 -2.77 -1.52
N PHE A 74 -22.61 -2.33 -2.69
CA PHE A 74 -23.02 -3.21 -3.81
C PHE A 74 -22.39 -2.71 -5.13
N LYS A 75 -22.26 -3.57 -6.14
CA LYS A 75 -21.81 -3.21 -7.51
C LYS A 75 -22.95 -3.44 -8.51
N ILE A 76 -23.26 -2.47 -9.38
CA ILE A 76 -24.33 -2.55 -10.39
C ILE A 76 -23.70 -2.47 -11.79
N GLY A 77 -23.62 -3.59 -12.51
CA GLY A 77 -22.97 -3.58 -13.83
C GLY A 77 -21.50 -3.17 -13.72
N ASP A 78 -21.00 -2.40 -14.68
CA ASP A 78 -19.60 -1.96 -14.73
C ASP A 78 -19.32 -0.73 -13.85
N ASP A 79 -20.37 0.00 -13.46
CA ASP A 79 -20.27 1.12 -12.53
C ASP A 79 -20.27 0.63 -11.07
N VAL A 80 -19.20 0.97 -10.34
CA VAL A 80 -19.18 0.83 -8.88
C VAL A 80 -20.06 1.94 -8.32
N ASP A 81 -21.09 1.62 -7.55
CA ASP A 81 -21.91 2.63 -6.89
C ASP A 81 -22.14 2.24 -5.43
N VAL A 82 -21.67 3.07 -4.50
CA VAL A 82 -21.74 2.77 -3.06
C VAL A 82 -23.14 3.11 -2.56
N LEU A 83 -24.00 2.09 -2.54
CA LEU A 83 -25.35 2.26 -2.03
C LEU A 83 -25.40 1.93 -0.54
N THR A 84 -25.90 2.86 0.27
CA THR A 84 -26.16 2.60 1.70
C THR A 84 -27.62 2.24 1.88
N PHE A 85 -27.92 1.13 2.56
CA PHE A 85 -29.29 0.68 2.77
C PHE A 85 -29.72 0.88 4.21
N LYS A 86 -31.01 1.11 4.41
CA LYS A 86 -31.62 0.90 5.73
C LYS A 86 -32.30 -0.46 5.74
N LEU A 87 -31.65 -1.45 6.34
CA LEU A 87 -32.23 -2.78 6.52
C LEU A 87 -33.36 -2.69 7.54
N ASN A 88 -34.59 -3.08 7.17
CA ASN A 88 -35.73 -3.02 8.08
C ASN A 88 -35.58 -4.00 9.25
N LYS A 89 -36.29 -3.66 10.33
CA LYS A 89 -36.22 -4.22 11.68
C LYS A 89 -36.39 -5.74 11.83
N ASN A 90 -36.75 -6.51 10.81
CA ASN A 90 -37.00 -7.95 10.92
C ASN A 90 -36.77 -8.69 9.59
N PRO A 91 -35.61 -9.36 9.37
CA PRO A 91 -35.49 -10.29 8.26
C PRO A 91 -36.48 -11.45 8.44
N LYS A 92 -37.15 -11.84 7.36
CA LYS A 92 -38.05 -13.00 7.37
C LYS A 92 -37.28 -14.24 6.93
N TYR A 93 -37.17 -15.22 7.80
CA TYR A 93 -36.70 -16.55 7.41
C TYR A 93 -37.83 -17.33 6.71
N LYS A 94 -37.53 -17.93 5.55
CA LYS A 94 -38.42 -18.83 4.82
C LYS A 94 -37.87 -20.26 4.87
N GLU A 95 -38.42 -21.03 5.80
CA GLU A 95 -37.99 -22.41 6.14
C GLU A 95 -37.91 -23.33 4.91
N ASN A 96 -38.93 -23.34 4.06
CA ASN A 96 -38.98 -24.18 2.85
C ASN A 96 -37.91 -23.86 1.79
N SER A 97 -37.23 -22.72 1.91
CA SER A 97 -36.21 -22.27 0.93
C SER A 97 -34.84 -22.01 1.54
N GLY A 98 -34.71 -22.10 2.88
CA GLY A 98 -33.50 -21.71 3.59
C GLY A 98 -33.08 -20.24 3.40
N LYS A 99 -34.04 -19.35 3.09
CA LYS A 99 -33.75 -17.94 2.73
C LYS A 99 -34.04 -16.98 3.87
N LEU A 100 -33.14 -16.03 4.08
CA LEU A 100 -33.35 -14.81 4.89
C LEU A 100 -33.75 -13.66 3.98
N ILE A 101 -34.89 -13.03 4.24
CA ILE A 101 -35.41 -11.94 3.41
C ILE A 101 -35.41 -10.64 4.19
N PHE A 102 -34.55 -9.71 3.80
CA PHE A 102 -34.54 -8.34 4.27
C PHE A 102 -35.44 -7.49 3.38
N LYS A 103 -36.14 -6.53 3.97
CA LYS A 103 -36.78 -5.46 3.20
C LYS A 103 -35.97 -4.20 3.40
N PHE A 104 -35.63 -3.50 2.34
CA PHE A 104 -34.94 -2.22 2.46
C PHE A 104 -35.49 -1.20 1.47
N ARG A 105 -35.08 0.05 1.68
CA ARG A 105 -35.21 1.11 0.69
C ARG A 105 -33.80 1.65 0.40
N PRO A 106 -33.36 1.67 -0.87
CA PRO A 106 -32.10 2.27 -1.26
C PRO A 106 -32.22 3.78 -1.12
N PHE A 107 -31.30 4.40 -0.42
CA PHE A 107 -31.19 5.85 -0.38
C PHE A 107 -29.73 6.23 -0.62
N ASN A 108 -29.47 7.28 -1.41
CA ASN A 108 -28.12 7.85 -1.49
C ASN A 108 -27.83 8.71 -0.25
N LEU A 109 -26.62 9.26 -0.16
CA LEU A 109 -26.23 10.18 0.93
C LEU A 109 -27.11 11.44 1.01
N SER A 110 -27.84 11.78 -0.07
CA SER A 110 -28.82 12.87 -0.12
C SER A 110 -30.26 12.43 0.14
N ASN A 111 -30.45 11.19 0.62
CA ASN A 111 -31.75 10.59 0.94
C ASN A 111 -32.72 10.45 -0.25
N GLN A 112 -32.20 10.38 -1.48
CA GLN A 112 -32.98 10.14 -2.71
C GLN A 112 -32.98 8.64 -3.04
N GLU A 113 -34.08 8.13 -3.61
CA GLU A 113 -34.21 6.73 -4.04
C GLU A 113 -33.37 6.49 -5.30
N VAL A 114 -32.36 5.62 -5.22
CA VAL A 114 -31.29 5.53 -6.25
C VAL A 114 -31.45 4.36 -7.24
N LEU A 115 -32.42 3.47 -7.02
CA LEU A 115 -32.53 2.22 -7.80
C LEU A 115 -33.82 2.17 -8.62
N GLU A 116 -33.89 2.90 -9.72
CA GLU A 116 -35.06 2.82 -10.60
C GLU A 116 -35.03 1.61 -11.56
N ASP A 117 -33.83 1.10 -11.89
CA ASP A 117 -33.62 0.11 -12.98
C ASP A 117 -33.22 -1.32 -12.55
N LEU A 118 -33.12 -1.62 -11.26
CA LEU A 118 -32.70 -2.97 -10.78
C LEU A 118 -33.83 -4.02 -10.68
N SER A 119 -34.96 -3.76 -11.34
CA SER A 119 -36.12 -4.65 -11.31
C SER A 119 -35.82 -6.01 -11.96
N GLY A 120 -35.87 -7.09 -11.16
CA GLY A 120 -35.78 -8.47 -11.66
C GLY A 120 -34.36 -9.06 -11.78
N GLN A 121 -33.33 -8.30 -11.43
CA GLN A 121 -31.94 -8.79 -11.44
C GLN A 121 -31.64 -9.66 -10.21
N ARG A 122 -30.99 -10.83 -10.42
CA ARG A 122 -30.52 -11.69 -9.32
C ARG A 122 -29.22 -11.10 -8.74
N LEU A 123 -29.08 -11.02 -7.42
CA LEU A 123 -27.81 -10.59 -6.78
C LEU A 123 -26.68 -11.61 -6.90
N SER A 124 -26.84 -12.69 -7.66
CA SER A 124 -25.69 -13.48 -8.10
C SER A 124 -24.68 -12.66 -8.91
N SER A 125 -25.07 -11.48 -9.40
CA SER A 125 -24.19 -10.48 -10.02
C SER A 125 -23.69 -9.39 -9.06
N PHE A 126 -23.92 -9.51 -7.75
CA PHE A 126 -23.61 -8.49 -6.74
C PHE A 126 -22.85 -9.10 -5.56
N ASN A 127 -21.65 -8.60 -5.27
CA ASN A 127 -20.85 -9.01 -4.11
C ASN A 127 -21.12 -8.09 -2.92
N LEU A 128 -21.55 -8.66 -1.79
CA LEU A 128 -21.55 -7.98 -0.49
C LEU A 128 -20.17 -8.17 0.14
N PHE A 129 -19.49 -7.07 0.44
CA PHE A 129 -18.17 -7.11 1.08
C PHE A 129 -18.32 -6.93 2.59
N ASN A 130 -17.67 -7.81 3.34
CA ASN A 130 -17.40 -7.59 4.75
C ASN A 130 -16.27 -6.56 4.84
N SER A 131 -16.38 -5.56 5.72
CA SER A 131 -15.21 -4.77 6.10
C SER A 131 -14.22 -5.76 6.72
N ALA A 132 -13.05 -5.91 6.10
CA ALA A 132 -12.06 -6.82 6.62
C ALA A 132 -11.71 -6.44 8.08
N PRO A 133 -11.49 -7.41 9.00
CA PRO A 133 -11.14 -7.07 10.38
C PRO A 133 -9.93 -6.15 10.36
N GLN A 134 -10.04 -5.00 11.03
CA GLN A 134 -8.96 -4.03 11.09
C GLN A 134 -7.69 -4.72 11.61
N LEU A 135 -6.55 -4.37 11.01
CA LEU A 135 -5.27 -4.96 11.33
C LEU A 135 -4.94 -4.78 12.84
N GLU A 136 -4.92 -5.89 13.58
CA GLU A 136 -4.50 -5.87 14.99
C GLU A 136 -3.02 -6.16 15.11
N ILE A 137 -2.24 -5.18 15.59
CA ILE A 137 -0.83 -5.37 15.91
C ILE A 137 -0.72 -6.29 17.12
N PRO A 138 0.03 -7.41 17.06
CA PRO A 138 0.26 -8.27 18.21
C PRO A 138 0.78 -7.47 19.41
N LYS A 139 0.18 -7.65 20.60
CA LYS A 139 0.54 -6.90 21.82
C LYS A 139 2.04 -6.89 22.12
N ALA A 140 2.73 -7.99 21.82
CA ALA A 140 4.18 -8.12 22.00
C ALA A 140 5.00 -7.12 21.15
N LEU A 141 4.47 -6.67 20.00
CA LEU A 141 5.14 -5.76 19.07
C LEU A 141 4.76 -4.29 19.30
N GLN A 142 3.59 -4.02 19.88
CA GLN A 142 3.06 -2.65 20.06
C GLN A 142 4.05 -1.73 20.78
N LYS A 143 4.68 -2.20 21.86
CA LYS A 143 5.67 -1.41 22.61
C LYS A 143 6.86 -0.99 21.74
N GLY A 144 7.34 -1.88 20.87
CA GLY A 144 8.44 -1.59 19.96
C GLY A 144 8.09 -0.49 18.97
N TYR A 145 6.92 -0.58 18.33
CA TYR A 145 6.46 0.46 17.41
C TYR A 145 6.28 1.81 18.09
N LEU A 146 5.65 1.85 19.26
CA LEU A 146 5.46 3.10 20.01
C LEU A 146 6.80 3.76 20.38
N GLN A 147 7.82 2.96 20.70
CA GLN A 147 9.16 3.48 20.95
C GLN A 147 9.83 3.99 19.66
N ALA A 148 9.78 3.21 18.59
CA ALA A 148 10.39 3.56 17.30
C ALA A 148 9.72 4.78 16.62
N LEU A 149 8.44 5.03 16.93
CA LEU A 149 7.63 6.16 16.43
C LEU A 149 7.45 7.27 17.47
N ALA A 150 8.21 7.26 18.58
CA ALA A 150 8.12 8.30 19.61
C ALA A 150 8.42 9.71 19.07
N THR A 151 9.31 9.81 18.09
CA THR A 151 9.49 11.02 17.27
C THR A 151 8.64 10.86 16.01
N PRO A 152 7.66 11.73 15.71
CA PRO A 152 6.79 11.54 14.54
C PRO A 152 7.57 11.41 13.22
N ILE A 153 7.05 10.58 12.31
CA ILE A 153 7.44 10.57 10.91
C ILE A 153 6.24 11.06 10.11
N SER A 154 6.40 12.14 9.36
CA SER A 154 5.31 12.80 8.64
C SER A 154 5.64 12.98 7.16
N ASP A 155 4.60 13.08 6.33
CA ASP A 155 4.69 13.42 4.92
C ASP A 155 4.84 14.94 4.67
N GLY A 156 4.93 15.74 5.74
CA GLY A 156 5.02 17.20 5.69
C GLY A 156 3.68 17.90 5.47
N ALA A 157 2.57 17.16 5.48
CA ALA A 157 1.22 17.71 5.45
C ALA A 157 0.55 17.57 6.83
N GLN A 158 -0.26 16.52 7.01
CA GLN A 158 -1.01 16.28 8.25
C GLN A 158 -0.89 14.83 8.73
N TRP A 159 -0.48 13.92 7.85
CA TRP A 159 -0.35 12.52 8.20
C TRP A 159 0.88 12.27 9.06
N GLN A 160 0.73 11.42 10.07
CA GLN A 160 1.82 10.89 10.88
C GLN A 160 1.74 9.38 10.87
N MET A 161 2.88 8.73 10.67
CA MET A 161 2.93 7.27 10.66
C MET A 161 2.45 6.69 11.99
N LYS A 162 1.41 5.87 11.93
CA LYS A 162 0.88 5.10 13.05
C LYS A 162 1.54 3.72 13.08
N PRO A 163 1.58 3.04 14.24
CA PRO A 163 2.02 1.65 14.32
C PRO A 163 1.33 0.72 13.31
N GLU A 164 0.06 0.98 13.02
CA GLU A 164 -0.76 0.19 12.10
C GLU A 164 -0.28 0.35 10.65
N ASP A 165 0.15 1.56 10.25
CA ASP A 165 0.70 1.84 8.93
C ASP A 165 2.05 1.12 8.73
N ALA A 166 2.92 1.21 9.72
CA ALA A 166 4.20 0.52 9.71
C ALA A 166 4.01 -1.00 9.63
N TYR A 167 3.10 -1.54 10.45
CA TYR A 167 2.81 -2.96 10.45
C TYR A 167 2.17 -3.43 9.14
N PHE A 168 1.25 -2.65 8.56
CA PHE A 168 0.63 -2.93 7.26
C PHE A 168 1.67 -2.98 6.13
N THR A 169 2.55 -1.97 6.09
CA THR A 169 3.65 -1.90 5.11
C THR A 169 4.71 -2.99 5.31
N GLY A 170 4.67 -3.69 6.44
CA GLY A 170 5.60 -4.77 6.79
C GLY A 170 6.91 -4.26 7.38
N LEU A 171 6.98 -2.98 7.73
CA LEU A 171 8.10 -2.40 8.47
C LEU A 171 8.03 -2.84 9.92
N THR A 172 9.15 -3.30 10.46
CA THR A 172 9.28 -3.59 11.88
C THR A 172 9.71 -2.34 12.66
N ALA A 173 9.53 -2.36 13.98
CA ALA A 173 10.08 -1.33 14.85
C ALA A 173 11.61 -1.20 14.74
N GLN A 174 12.29 -2.32 14.47
CA GLN A 174 13.74 -2.34 14.28
C GLN A 174 14.11 -1.66 12.97
N ASP A 175 13.41 -1.93 11.86
CA ASP A 175 13.66 -1.27 10.57
C ASP A 175 13.52 0.25 10.68
N ILE A 176 12.52 0.74 11.42
CA ILE A 176 12.34 2.18 11.66
C ILE A 176 13.49 2.76 12.48
N THR A 177 13.96 2.03 13.49
CA THR A 177 15.08 2.46 14.34
C THR A 177 16.37 2.52 13.55
N ASP A 178 16.70 1.44 12.83
CA ASP A 178 17.88 1.36 11.97
C ASP A 178 17.86 2.42 10.87
N TRP A 179 16.68 2.68 10.30
CA TRP A 179 16.51 3.74 9.32
C TRP A 179 16.81 5.14 9.89
N ARG A 180 16.28 5.46 11.08
CA ARG A 180 16.56 6.75 11.75
C ARG A 180 18.03 6.93 12.08
N GLU A 181 18.66 5.87 12.56
CA GLU A 181 20.07 5.86 12.96
C GLU A 181 21.04 5.79 11.78
N ARG A 182 20.51 5.69 10.55
CA ARG A 182 21.28 5.52 9.32
C ARG A 182 22.08 4.21 9.25
N ASN A 183 21.67 3.19 10.00
CA ASN A 183 22.31 1.87 10.01
C ASN A 183 21.98 1.07 8.74
N SER A 184 20.72 1.08 8.30
CA SER A 184 20.28 0.50 7.02
C SER A 184 19.08 1.24 6.45
N PRO A 185 18.92 1.25 5.11
CA PRO A 185 17.69 1.75 4.51
C PRO A 185 16.53 0.77 4.75
N PHE A 186 15.29 1.23 4.50
CA PHE A 186 14.17 0.31 4.52
C PHE A 186 14.37 -0.82 3.50
N LEU A 187 13.69 -1.94 3.76
CA LEU A 187 13.75 -3.19 2.97
C LEU A 187 15.01 -4.04 3.20
N LEU A 188 16.03 -3.53 3.88
CA LEU A 188 17.27 -4.24 4.17
C LEU A 188 17.57 -4.24 5.66
N SER A 189 17.94 -5.39 6.21
CA SER A 189 18.56 -5.45 7.54
C SER A 189 19.95 -4.81 7.52
N ASN A 190 20.47 -4.41 8.68
CA ASN A 190 21.86 -3.93 8.82
C ASN A 190 22.88 -4.90 8.20
N SER A 191 22.75 -6.20 8.46
CA SER A 191 23.66 -7.21 7.91
C SER A 191 23.57 -7.35 6.38
N GLN A 192 22.36 -7.19 5.82
CA GLN A 192 22.13 -7.18 4.38
C GLN A 192 22.74 -5.93 3.75
N TRP A 193 22.53 -4.77 4.36
CA TRP A 193 23.10 -3.51 3.89
C TRP A 193 24.63 -3.51 3.93
N ASP A 194 25.23 -3.98 5.01
CA ASP A 194 26.68 -4.13 5.13
C ASP A 194 27.27 -5.06 4.08
N SER A 195 26.58 -6.16 3.78
CA SER A 195 27.01 -7.13 2.76
C SER A 195 26.86 -6.55 1.36
N PHE A 196 25.75 -5.86 1.10
CA PHE A 196 25.47 -5.19 -0.15
C PHE A 196 26.52 -4.12 -0.46
N THR A 197 26.82 -3.24 0.48
CA THR A 197 27.82 -2.17 0.29
C THR A 197 29.21 -2.75 0.00
N LYS A 198 29.62 -3.82 0.70
CA LYS A 198 30.88 -4.52 0.41
C LYS A 198 30.91 -5.10 -1.01
N ASP A 199 29.84 -5.78 -1.42
CA ASP A 199 29.72 -6.34 -2.76
C ASP A 199 29.76 -5.24 -3.84
N LEU A 200 29.04 -4.13 -3.62
CA LEU A 200 29.01 -2.98 -4.54
C LEU A 200 30.41 -2.38 -4.75
N TYR A 201 31.15 -2.10 -3.68
CA TYR A 201 32.49 -1.51 -3.80
C TYR A 201 33.52 -2.50 -4.36
N SER A 202 33.41 -3.79 -4.03
CA SER A 202 34.23 -4.84 -4.65
C SER A 202 34.01 -4.93 -6.16
N ALA A 203 32.74 -4.83 -6.59
CA ALA A 203 32.37 -4.87 -7.99
C ALA A 203 32.85 -3.62 -8.75
N LEU A 204 32.70 -2.41 -8.17
CA LEU A 204 33.24 -1.17 -8.73
C LEU A 204 34.76 -1.24 -8.88
N SER A 205 35.47 -1.78 -7.88
CA SER A 205 36.92 -2.00 -7.96
C SER A 205 37.27 -2.98 -9.08
N SER A 206 36.47 -4.03 -9.30
CA SER A 206 36.66 -5.01 -10.37
C SER A 206 36.42 -4.41 -11.76
N ASP A 207 35.55 -3.41 -11.85
CA ASP A 207 35.34 -2.58 -13.04
C ASP A 207 36.44 -1.52 -13.23
N GLY A 208 37.43 -1.45 -12.33
CA GLY A 208 38.58 -0.53 -12.42
C GLY A 208 38.41 0.80 -11.68
N PHE A 209 37.37 0.92 -10.85
CA PHE A 209 37.02 2.15 -10.14
C PHE A 209 37.23 2.00 -8.63
N THR A 210 38.46 2.30 -8.17
CA THR A 210 38.89 2.13 -6.76
C THR A 210 38.85 3.42 -5.94
N ALA A 211 38.63 4.56 -6.59
CA ALA A 211 38.52 5.85 -5.91
C ALA A 211 37.17 5.98 -5.18
N PRO A 212 37.08 6.81 -4.14
CA PRO A 212 35.80 7.17 -3.54
C PRO A 212 34.85 7.74 -4.61
N HIS A 213 33.60 7.27 -4.61
CA HIS A 213 32.52 7.79 -5.45
C HIS A 213 31.41 8.35 -4.58
N ASP A 214 30.75 9.41 -5.06
CA ASP A 214 29.52 9.88 -4.43
C ASP A 214 28.40 8.93 -4.85
N ILE A 215 28.05 8.01 -3.94
CA ILE A 215 26.96 7.05 -4.11
C ILE A 215 25.91 7.36 -3.07
N ARG A 216 24.67 7.59 -3.54
CA ARG A 216 23.54 7.95 -2.70
C ARG A 216 22.38 7.00 -2.94
N LEU A 217 21.62 6.72 -1.89
CA LEU A 217 20.34 6.06 -2.00
C LEU A 217 19.23 7.12 -2.10
N ASN A 218 18.30 6.87 -3.02
CA ASN A 218 17.13 7.70 -3.24
C ASN A 218 15.85 6.83 -3.15
N GLY A 219 14.70 7.43 -3.45
CA GLY A 219 13.42 6.73 -3.42
C GLY A 219 12.88 6.50 -2.01
N SER A 220 11.80 5.72 -1.93
CA SER A 220 11.09 5.44 -0.68
C SER A 220 11.92 4.60 0.29
N ALA A 221 12.84 3.75 -0.20
CA ALA A 221 13.74 2.99 0.67
C ALA A 221 14.66 3.90 1.50
N ALA A 222 15.13 5.02 0.93
CA ALA A 222 15.93 6.00 1.65
C ALA A 222 15.11 6.98 2.48
N ARG A 223 13.92 7.38 1.99
CA ARG A 223 13.19 8.56 2.50
C ARG A 223 11.84 8.23 3.13
N LEU A 224 11.50 6.95 3.27
CA LEU A 224 10.15 6.42 3.53
C LEU A 224 9.13 6.71 2.42
N PHE A 225 9.05 7.95 1.97
CA PHE A 225 8.12 8.41 0.96
C PHE A 225 8.76 8.49 -0.42
N SER A 226 7.95 8.19 -1.43
CA SER A 226 8.28 8.44 -2.83
C SER A 226 8.26 9.93 -3.18
N ASN A 227 8.65 10.24 -4.42
CA ASN A 227 8.60 11.59 -4.98
C ASN A 227 7.19 12.22 -4.84
N PRO A 228 7.08 13.53 -4.53
CA PRO A 228 5.81 14.26 -4.46
C PRO A 228 4.83 14.09 -5.63
N THR A 229 5.30 13.71 -6.81
CA THR A 229 4.43 13.41 -7.97
C THR A 229 3.71 12.06 -7.87
N LYS A 230 4.09 11.20 -6.92
CA LYS A 230 3.52 9.87 -6.69
C LYS A 230 2.64 9.91 -5.43
N THR A 231 1.35 10.15 -5.61
CA THR A 231 0.39 10.21 -4.51
C THR A 231 -0.22 8.84 -4.19
N VAL A 232 -0.77 8.71 -2.98
CA VAL A 232 -1.57 7.55 -2.57
C VAL A 232 -3.01 7.74 -3.06
N PRO A 233 -3.67 6.69 -3.60
CA PRO A 233 -5.09 6.77 -3.91
C PRO A 233 -5.91 6.90 -2.62
N SER A 234 -6.78 7.91 -2.54
CA SER A 234 -7.58 8.18 -1.34
C SER A 234 -8.64 7.11 -1.07
N THR A 235 -9.07 6.38 -2.10
CA THR A 235 -10.07 5.31 -1.99
C THR A 235 -9.61 4.04 -2.68
N ALA A 236 -10.22 2.90 -2.33
CA ALA A 236 -10.00 1.63 -3.05
C ALA A 236 -10.43 1.73 -4.52
N ARG A 237 -11.42 2.59 -4.83
CA ARG A 237 -11.84 2.84 -6.21
C ARG A 237 -10.76 3.57 -7.00
N ASP A 238 -10.17 4.62 -6.42
CA ASP A 238 -9.07 5.35 -7.06
C ASP A 238 -7.86 4.42 -7.29
N ALA A 239 -7.63 3.50 -6.35
CA ALA A 239 -6.59 2.49 -6.46
C ALA A 239 -6.83 1.50 -7.61
N ILE A 240 -8.07 1.07 -7.82
CA ILE A 240 -8.46 0.24 -8.96
C ILE A 240 -8.22 1.00 -10.28
N VAL A 241 -8.68 2.25 -10.38
CA VAL A 241 -8.49 3.08 -11.58
C VAL A 241 -7.00 3.30 -11.85
N LEU A 242 -6.21 3.52 -10.80
CA LEU A 242 -4.76 3.63 -10.93
C LEU A 242 -4.15 2.34 -11.46
N TYR A 243 -4.55 1.18 -10.93
CA TYR A 243 -4.07 -0.12 -11.38
C TYR A 243 -4.35 -0.37 -12.87
N GLU A 244 -5.57 -0.09 -13.34
CA GLU A 244 -5.92 -0.23 -14.75
C GLU A 244 -5.11 0.71 -15.64
N ASN A 245 -4.90 1.95 -15.17
CA ASN A 245 -4.10 2.94 -15.89
C ASN A 245 -2.62 2.57 -15.96
N GLU A 246 -2.04 2.01 -14.90
CA GLU A 246 -0.63 1.59 -14.86
C GLU A 246 -0.42 0.29 -15.66
N THR A 247 -1.34 -0.68 -15.59
CA THR A 247 -1.23 -1.98 -16.28
C THR A 247 -1.80 -2.02 -17.71
N LYS A 248 -2.55 -0.98 -18.12
CA LYS A 248 -3.27 -0.91 -19.40
C LYS A 248 -4.22 -2.09 -19.63
N THR A 249 -4.76 -2.64 -18.55
CA THR A 249 -5.64 -3.82 -18.55
C THR A 249 -6.82 -3.58 -17.61
N GLU A 250 -8.01 -4.05 -18.00
CA GLU A 250 -9.19 -4.03 -17.14
C GLU A 250 -8.96 -4.90 -15.88
N VAL A 251 -9.36 -4.40 -14.72
CA VAL A 251 -9.17 -5.14 -13.47
C VAL A 251 -10.11 -6.35 -13.41
N SER A 252 -9.59 -7.51 -13.01
CA SER A 252 -10.46 -8.65 -12.73
C SER A 252 -11.30 -8.42 -11.47
N GLN A 253 -12.44 -9.09 -11.36
CA GLN A 253 -13.28 -8.99 -10.16
C GLN A 253 -12.55 -9.44 -8.89
N GLU A 254 -11.73 -10.48 -9.00
CA GLU A 254 -10.90 -10.97 -7.91
C GLU A 254 -9.87 -9.92 -7.48
N LYS A 255 -9.19 -9.31 -8.45
CA LYS A 255 -8.18 -8.29 -8.19
C LYS A 255 -8.78 -7.03 -7.53
N ALA A 256 -9.91 -6.56 -8.04
CA ALA A 256 -10.64 -5.42 -7.44
C ALA A 256 -11.06 -5.72 -5.98
N ARG A 257 -11.47 -6.97 -5.71
CA ARG A 257 -11.81 -7.44 -4.37
C ARG A 257 -10.58 -7.45 -3.45
N ASP A 258 -9.44 -7.93 -3.91
CA ASP A 258 -8.21 -7.95 -3.12
C ASP A 258 -7.78 -6.54 -2.72
N ILE A 259 -7.84 -5.59 -3.66
CA ILE A 259 -7.51 -4.18 -3.41
C ILE A 259 -8.41 -3.61 -2.32
N LEU A 260 -9.72 -3.83 -2.42
CA LEU A 260 -10.68 -3.38 -1.40
C LEU A 260 -10.38 -3.97 -0.02
N ILE A 261 -10.14 -5.28 0.05
CA ILE A 261 -9.80 -5.97 1.31
C ILE A 261 -8.52 -5.40 1.91
N ASN A 262 -7.50 -5.13 1.10
CA ASN A 262 -6.24 -4.57 1.58
C ASN A 262 -6.40 -3.14 2.12
N TYR A 263 -7.22 -2.32 1.47
CA TYR A 263 -7.58 -0.98 1.98
C TYR A 263 -8.32 -1.07 3.32
N ASP A 264 -9.28 -1.98 3.46
CA ASP A 264 -10.02 -2.16 4.69
C ASP A 264 -9.15 -2.75 5.82
N HIS A 265 -8.22 -3.64 5.50
CA HIS A 265 -7.23 -4.11 6.48
C HIS A 265 -6.36 -2.97 6.99
N TRP A 266 -5.89 -2.10 6.10
CA TRP A 266 -5.01 -0.99 6.46
C TRP A 266 -5.73 0.10 7.25
N LEU A 267 -6.80 0.66 6.68
CA LEU A 267 -7.44 1.89 7.17
C LEU A 267 -8.74 1.62 7.94
N GLY A 268 -9.17 0.36 8.05
CA GLY A 268 -10.52 0.03 8.50
C GLY A 268 -11.57 0.38 7.43
N ALA A 269 -12.84 0.27 7.81
CA ALA A 269 -13.97 0.54 6.92
C ALA A 269 -13.96 2.00 6.44
N GLU A 270 -14.29 2.26 5.17
CA GLU A 270 -14.28 3.60 4.58
C GLU A 270 -15.09 4.64 5.37
N SER A 271 -16.20 4.25 5.97
CA SER A 271 -17.04 5.11 6.80
C SER A 271 -16.40 5.56 8.12
N GLN A 272 -15.26 4.98 8.49
CA GLN A 272 -14.52 5.26 9.72
C GLN A 272 -13.22 6.03 9.46
N ARG A 273 -12.87 6.26 8.19
CA ARG A 273 -11.61 6.90 7.80
C ARG A 273 -11.71 8.42 7.93
N GLU A 274 -10.66 9.02 8.47
CA GLU A 274 -10.44 10.45 8.50
C GLU A 274 -9.51 10.86 7.35
N SER A 275 -9.56 12.12 6.93
CA SER A 275 -8.78 12.60 5.78
C SER A 275 -7.26 12.56 6.00
N ASP A 276 -6.83 12.56 7.25
CA ASP A 276 -5.44 12.49 7.70
C ASP A 276 -4.99 11.06 8.06
N ASP A 277 -5.81 10.04 7.81
CA ASP A 277 -5.41 8.62 7.92
C ASP A 277 -4.55 8.16 6.74
N ILE A 278 -4.57 8.89 5.63
CA ILE A 278 -3.90 8.50 4.37
C ILE A 278 -2.70 9.44 4.13
N PRO A 279 -1.46 8.90 3.97
CA PRO A 279 -0.33 9.73 3.61
C PRO A 279 -0.51 10.29 2.21
N ARG A 280 -0.11 11.53 1.99
CA ARG A 280 -0.19 12.18 0.69
C ARG A 280 0.65 11.47 -0.36
N TYR A 281 1.84 10.99 0.01
CA TYR A 281 2.82 10.38 -0.88
C TYR A 281 2.98 8.89 -0.59
N ARG A 282 3.23 8.09 -1.63
CA ARG A 282 3.36 6.63 -1.48
C ARG A 282 4.51 6.31 -0.54
N THR A 283 4.24 5.59 0.55
CA THR A 283 5.27 5.05 1.45
C THR A 283 5.87 3.77 0.89
N VAL A 284 7.02 3.36 1.45
CA VAL A 284 7.70 2.10 1.10
C VAL A 284 6.75 0.91 1.18
N ASP A 285 6.77 0.05 0.16
CA ASP A 285 5.93 -1.15 -0.03
C ASP A 285 4.40 -0.97 0.05
N LEU A 286 3.88 0.25 0.22
CA LEU A 286 2.44 0.49 0.35
C LEU A 286 1.65 -0.01 -0.86
N MET A 287 2.09 0.33 -2.07
CA MET A 287 1.39 -0.07 -3.30
C MET A 287 1.37 -1.59 -3.49
N ALA A 288 2.45 -2.27 -3.11
CA ALA A 288 2.53 -3.74 -3.12
C ALA A 288 1.57 -4.36 -2.11
N LYS A 289 1.49 -3.80 -0.90
CA LYS A 289 0.59 -4.28 0.16
C LYS A 289 -0.88 -4.02 -0.15
N LEU A 290 -1.18 -2.93 -0.86
CA LEU A 290 -2.50 -2.67 -1.44
C LEU A 290 -2.80 -3.61 -2.62
N GLY A 291 -1.78 -4.26 -3.18
CA GLY A 291 -1.90 -5.14 -4.34
C GLY A 291 -2.03 -4.39 -5.66
N ILE A 292 -1.69 -3.10 -5.74
CA ILE A 292 -1.84 -2.29 -6.95
C ILE A 292 -0.55 -2.01 -7.70
N GLY A 293 0.60 -2.42 -7.15
CA GLY A 293 1.89 -2.28 -7.81
C GLY A 293 2.92 -3.26 -7.28
N ASP A 294 4.14 -3.13 -7.78
CA ASP A 294 5.28 -3.92 -7.31
C ASP A 294 5.82 -3.39 -5.98
N ARG A 295 6.71 -4.18 -5.37
CA ARG A 295 7.48 -3.75 -4.19
C ARG A 295 8.31 -2.52 -4.52
N SER A 296 8.62 -1.73 -3.49
CA SER A 296 9.57 -0.62 -3.64
C SER A 296 10.94 -1.17 -4.01
N ASP A 297 11.63 -0.43 -4.88
CA ASP A 297 12.99 -0.68 -5.33
C ASP A 297 14.03 0.00 -4.42
N ILE A 298 15.29 -0.40 -4.59
CA ILE A 298 16.47 0.24 -4.03
C ILE A 298 17.15 1.05 -5.14
N ASP A 299 16.93 2.36 -5.13
CA ASP A 299 17.46 3.28 -6.15
C ASP A 299 18.79 3.90 -5.73
N LEU A 300 19.87 3.51 -6.40
CA LEU A 300 21.21 4.06 -6.20
C LEU A 300 21.51 5.14 -7.24
N GLN A 301 22.19 6.19 -6.81
CA GLN A 301 22.66 7.26 -7.68
C GLN A 301 24.17 7.36 -7.51
N ILE A 302 24.91 7.10 -8.59
CA ILE A 302 26.37 7.20 -8.61
C ILE A 302 26.74 8.47 -9.36
N THR A 303 27.61 9.30 -8.79
CA THR A 303 28.17 10.48 -9.45
C THR A 303 29.66 10.37 -9.58
N SER A 304 30.12 10.34 -10.84
CA SER A 304 31.52 10.13 -11.16
C SER A 304 31.84 10.54 -12.59
N ASP A 305 32.63 11.60 -12.76
CA ASP A 305 33.17 12.01 -14.07
C ASP A 305 34.04 10.92 -14.71
N THR A 306 34.71 10.11 -13.90
CA THR A 306 35.58 9.05 -14.40
C THR A 306 34.78 7.89 -14.98
N ILE A 307 33.69 7.47 -14.32
CA ILE A 307 32.78 6.47 -14.88
C ILE A 307 32.03 7.05 -16.08
N ALA A 308 31.55 8.29 -15.98
CA ALA A 308 30.87 9.00 -17.05
C ALA A 308 31.69 9.05 -18.35
N ARG A 309 33.01 9.33 -18.27
CA ARG A 309 33.90 9.26 -19.43
C ARG A 309 33.97 7.87 -20.04
N LYS A 310 34.04 6.82 -19.22
CA LYS A 310 34.03 5.44 -19.70
C LYS A 310 32.76 5.11 -20.48
N VAL A 311 31.60 5.58 -20.00
CA VAL A 311 30.32 5.41 -20.71
C VAL A 311 30.31 6.12 -22.06
N VAL A 312 30.86 7.34 -22.13
CA VAL A 312 30.99 8.08 -23.40
C VAL A 312 31.94 7.36 -24.37
N GLU A 313 33.04 6.77 -23.87
CA GLU A 313 33.96 5.98 -24.70
C GLU A 313 33.30 4.74 -25.29
N VAL A 314 32.52 3.99 -24.49
CA VAL A 314 31.74 2.83 -24.97
C VAL A 314 30.73 3.26 -26.03
N ALA A 315 29.95 4.32 -25.75
CA ALA A 315 28.99 4.85 -26.72
C ALA A 315 29.64 5.25 -28.06
N ALA A 316 30.83 5.85 -28.02
CA ALA A 316 31.58 6.22 -29.21
C ALA A 316 32.07 4.99 -30.00
N GLN A 317 32.51 3.93 -29.31
CA GLN A 317 32.92 2.67 -29.93
C GLN A 317 31.76 1.97 -30.63
N GLU A 318 30.56 2.10 -30.09
CA GLU A 318 29.33 1.54 -30.67
C GLU A 318 28.64 2.44 -31.70
N GLY A 319 29.17 3.64 -31.93
CA GLY A 319 28.57 4.60 -32.87
C GLY A 319 27.23 5.17 -32.39
N ILE A 320 26.97 5.18 -31.08
CA ILE A 320 25.77 5.76 -30.50
C ILE A 320 25.84 7.29 -30.53
N SER A 321 24.76 7.92 -30.98
CA SER A 321 24.67 9.38 -31.06
C SER A 321 24.59 10.03 -29.67
N SER A 322 25.18 11.21 -29.53
CA SER A 322 25.32 11.90 -28.23
C SER A 322 24.00 12.17 -27.51
N ASP A 323 22.91 12.39 -28.26
CA ASP A 323 21.55 12.61 -27.74
C ASP A 323 20.92 11.36 -27.10
N LYS A 324 21.49 10.17 -27.33
CA LYS A 324 21.04 8.90 -26.76
C LYS A 324 21.86 8.44 -25.56
N ILE A 325 22.98 9.10 -25.28
CA ILE A 325 23.89 8.72 -24.18
C ILE A 325 23.26 9.07 -22.82
N LYS A 326 22.45 10.12 -22.74
CA LYS A 326 21.82 10.59 -21.49
C LYS A 326 20.33 10.78 -21.64
N HIS A 327 19.61 10.60 -20.53
CA HIS A 327 18.20 10.96 -20.47
C HIS A 327 18.05 12.50 -20.55
N PRO A 328 17.26 13.05 -21.50
CA PRO A 328 17.22 14.48 -21.76
C PRO A 328 16.67 15.32 -20.60
N VAL A 329 15.74 14.77 -19.82
CA VAL A 329 15.11 15.46 -18.67
C VAL A 329 15.89 15.28 -17.35
N TYR A 330 16.36 14.07 -17.06
CA TYR A 330 16.93 13.73 -15.76
C TYR A 330 18.46 13.81 -15.72
N GLY A 331 19.12 13.62 -16.87
CA GLY A 331 20.58 13.72 -17.00
C GLY A 331 21.36 12.45 -16.67
N PHE A 332 20.72 11.36 -16.23
CA PHE A 332 21.42 10.09 -16.02
C PHE A 332 21.83 9.46 -17.34
N TYR A 333 22.94 8.72 -17.33
CA TYR A 333 23.42 7.94 -18.47
C TYR A 333 22.50 6.76 -18.79
N ASN A 334 22.38 6.44 -20.08
CA ASN A 334 21.64 5.29 -20.58
C ASN A 334 22.07 3.99 -19.84
N LYS A 335 21.08 3.19 -19.41
CA LYS A 335 21.32 2.05 -18.51
C LYS A 335 22.07 0.91 -19.19
N GLU A 336 21.84 0.68 -20.48
CA GLU A 336 22.54 -0.35 -21.24
C GLU A 336 24.03 -0.02 -21.36
N LEU A 337 24.35 1.22 -21.76
CA LEU A 337 25.72 1.72 -21.85
C LEU A 337 26.45 1.72 -20.51
N VAL A 338 25.74 2.06 -19.42
CA VAL A 338 26.28 1.96 -18.06
C VAL A 338 26.57 0.50 -17.70
N ALA A 339 25.69 -0.44 -18.07
CA ALA A 339 25.88 -1.85 -17.77
C ALA A 339 27.06 -2.47 -18.53
N GLU A 340 27.30 -2.04 -19.77
CA GLU A 340 28.47 -2.42 -20.55
C GLU A 340 29.76 -1.81 -20.01
N SER A 341 29.68 -0.59 -19.46
CA SER A 341 30.83 0.11 -18.86
C SER A 341 31.19 -0.40 -17.47
N LEU A 342 30.22 -0.96 -16.74
CA LEU A 342 30.33 -1.48 -15.38
C LEU A 342 29.76 -2.91 -15.28
N PRO A 343 30.36 -3.90 -15.98
CA PRO A 343 29.79 -5.23 -16.08
C PRO A 343 29.74 -5.95 -14.73
N ASN A 344 30.78 -5.85 -13.90
CA ASN A 344 30.81 -6.54 -12.60
C ASN A 344 29.83 -5.89 -11.63
N THR A 345 29.73 -4.55 -11.61
CA THR A 345 28.77 -3.82 -10.79
C THR A 345 27.34 -4.16 -11.19
N SER A 346 27.06 -4.24 -12.50
CA SER A 346 25.74 -4.61 -13.01
C SER A 346 25.36 -6.05 -12.67
N GLU A 347 26.32 -6.97 -12.74
CA GLU A 347 26.13 -8.35 -12.30
C GLU A 347 25.85 -8.43 -10.79
N ALA A 348 26.58 -7.66 -9.97
CA ALA A 348 26.33 -7.58 -8.53
C ALA A 348 24.90 -7.07 -8.24
N MET A 349 24.44 -6.01 -8.91
CA MET A 349 23.08 -5.50 -8.73
C MET A 349 22.02 -6.55 -9.13
N LYS A 350 22.24 -7.27 -10.24
CA LYS A 350 21.36 -8.38 -10.67
C LYS A 350 21.34 -9.51 -9.66
N LYS A 351 22.49 -9.89 -9.08
CA LYS A 351 22.59 -10.90 -8.01
C LYS A 351 21.72 -10.50 -6.82
N TRP A 352 21.85 -9.27 -6.33
CA TRP A 352 21.06 -8.76 -5.21
C TRP A 352 19.56 -8.67 -5.52
N SER A 353 19.22 -8.30 -6.76
CA SER A 353 17.83 -8.26 -7.24
C SER A 353 17.20 -9.63 -7.41
N SER A 354 18.00 -10.67 -7.63
CA SER A 354 17.51 -12.02 -7.83
C SER A 354 16.90 -12.62 -6.55
N LYS A 355 16.04 -13.64 -6.70
CA LYS A 355 15.52 -14.44 -5.57
C LYS A 355 16.62 -15.12 -4.75
N ALA A 356 17.80 -15.35 -5.33
CA ALA A 356 18.95 -15.92 -4.62
C ALA A 356 19.70 -14.87 -3.77
N GLY A 357 19.50 -13.58 -4.08
CA GLY A 357 19.89 -12.45 -3.24
C GLY A 357 18.76 -12.11 -2.27
N ILE A 358 18.14 -10.94 -2.47
CA ILE A 358 17.04 -10.44 -1.63
C ILE A 358 15.68 -10.49 -2.35
N GLY A 359 15.67 -10.52 -3.68
CA GLY A 359 14.42 -10.50 -4.45
C GLY A 359 13.71 -9.15 -4.43
N ILE A 360 14.47 -8.06 -4.30
CA ILE A 360 14.02 -6.67 -4.40
C ILE A 360 14.85 -6.00 -5.48
N ASP A 361 14.23 -5.26 -6.39
CA ASP A 361 14.95 -4.65 -7.50
C ASP A 361 15.95 -3.59 -7.00
N PHE A 362 17.23 -3.80 -7.32
CA PHE A 362 18.28 -2.81 -7.18
C PHE A 362 18.48 -2.15 -8.53
N THR A 363 18.24 -0.83 -8.59
CA THR A 363 18.54 -0.04 -9.77
C THR A 363 19.64 0.95 -9.44
N PHE A 364 20.41 1.33 -10.46
CA PHE A 364 21.34 2.42 -10.31
C PHE A 364 21.30 3.36 -11.51
N ALA A 365 21.42 4.65 -11.21
CA ALA A 365 21.54 5.72 -12.18
C ALA A 365 22.92 6.35 -12.04
N LEU A 366 23.63 6.48 -13.15
CA LEU A 366 24.91 7.18 -13.20
C LEU A 366 24.70 8.62 -13.68
N PHE A 367 25.36 9.56 -13.00
CA PHE A 367 25.49 10.96 -13.39
C PHE A 367 26.97 11.33 -13.51
N ASP A 368 27.28 12.35 -14.30
CA ASP A 368 28.58 13.01 -14.24
C ASP A 368 28.66 13.93 -13.00
N GLY A 369 29.81 14.58 -12.78
CA GLY A 369 30.08 15.41 -11.62
C GLY A 369 29.14 16.61 -11.43
N ILE A 370 28.34 16.94 -12.44
CA ILE A 370 27.28 17.97 -12.36
C ILE A 370 26.07 17.42 -11.59
N GLY A 371 25.86 16.10 -11.61
CA GLY A 371 24.74 15.44 -10.98
C GLY A 371 23.43 15.56 -11.79
N PRO A 372 22.28 15.33 -11.14
CA PRO A 372 20.98 15.32 -11.81
C PRO A 372 20.55 16.71 -12.29
N LEU A 373 19.91 16.78 -13.47
CA LEU A 373 19.56 18.05 -14.14
C LEU A 373 18.26 18.70 -13.62
N ASN A 374 17.52 18.05 -12.73
CA ASN A 374 16.24 18.57 -12.23
C ASN A 374 16.12 18.57 -10.70
N SER A 375 15.26 19.45 -10.20
CA SER A 375 15.00 19.72 -8.77
C SER A 375 14.54 18.51 -7.96
N ILE A 376 13.90 17.57 -8.65
CA ILE A 376 13.32 16.37 -8.06
C ILE A 376 14.42 15.33 -7.76
N ALA A 377 15.47 15.30 -8.58
CA ALA A 377 16.58 14.39 -8.42
C ALA A 377 17.83 15.04 -7.79
N HIS A 378 17.87 16.37 -7.57
CA HIS A 378 19.07 17.01 -7.00
C HIS A 378 19.49 16.41 -5.65
N PHE A 379 20.80 16.28 -5.54
CA PHE A 379 21.49 15.91 -4.32
C PHE A 379 21.26 16.90 -3.19
N ARG A 380 20.87 16.36 -2.05
CA ARG A 380 20.66 17.08 -0.79
C ARG A 380 21.74 16.64 0.19
N ASN A 381 22.17 17.54 1.06
CA ASN A 381 23.08 17.18 2.16
C ASN A 381 22.47 16.13 3.10
N SER A 382 21.14 16.00 3.10
CA SER A 382 20.38 15.02 3.87
C SER A 382 20.23 13.66 3.20
N ASP A 383 20.73 13.48 1.98
CA ASP A 383 20.60 12.20 1.27
C ASP A 383 21.33 11.08 1.99
N TRP A 384 20.84 9.87 1.77
CA TRP A 384 21.46 8.68 2.34
C TRP A 384 22.73 8.35 1.57
N MET A 385 23.89 8.64 2.17
CA MET A 385 25.18 8.30 1.57
C MET A 385 25.46 6.81 1.73
N VAL A 386 25.87 6.16 0.65
CA VAL A 386 26.36 4.78 0.67
C VAL A 386 27.86 4.83 0.97
N GLY A 387 28.20 4.85 2.26
CA GLY A 387 29.59 4.92 2.71
C GLY A 387 30.43 3.77 2.18
N MET A 388 31.72 4.03 1.92
CA MET A 388 32.68 2.94 1.75
C MET A 388 32.72 2.11 3.05
N PRO A 389 32.71 0.77 2.97
CA PRO A 389 32.90 -0.07 4.14
C PRO A 389 34.22 0.34 4.80
N ASN A 390 34.17 0.94 5.99
CA ASN A 390 35.39 1.27 6.71
C ASN A 390 36.13 -0.03 7.04
N THR A 391 37.42 -0.07 6.72
CA THR A 391 38.34 -1.13 7.17
C THR A 391 38.52 -1.18 8.70
N SER A 392 37.90 -0.25 9.44
CA SER A 392 38.00 -0.15 10.90
C SER A 392 36.74 0.37 11.62
N GLY A 393 35.53 0.21 11.05
CA GLY A 393 34.26 0.66 11.64
C GLY A 393 33.85 2.03 11.14
N PHE A 394 32.57 2.19 10.75
CA PHE A 394 32.01 3.39 10.13
C PHE A 394 32.24 4.63 11.00
N ASP A 395 33.20 5.47 10.62
CA ASP A 395 33.23 6.86 11.03
C ASP A 395 32.13 7.53 10.21
N SER A 396 30.96 7.69 10.82
CA SER A 396 29.91 8.53 10.24
C SER A 396 30.52 9.88 9.89
N PRO A 397 30.43 10.36 8.63
CA PRO A 397 30.97 11.65 8.25
C PRO A 397 30.42 12.75 9.17
N VAL A 398 31.31 13.55 9.74
CA VAL A 398 31.08 14.55 10.82
C VAL A 398 30.24 15.77 10.36
N TRP A 399 29.49 15.67 9.26
CA TRP A 399 28.71 16.78 8.68
C TRP A 399 27.24 16.84 9.16
N TYR A 400 26.82 15.90 10.01
CA TYR A 400 25.45 15.85 10.55
C TYR A 400 25.34 16.59 11.89
N SER A 401 25.33 17.92 11.88
CA SER A 401 25.00 18.72 13.07
C SER A 401 23.50 18.99 13.17
N SER A 402 22.93 18.66 14.34
CA SER A 402 21.78 19.22 15.11
C SER A 402 20.49 19.74 14.46
N ASP A 403 20.43 20.04 13.17
CA ASP A 403 19.37 20.89 12.61
C ASP A 403 18.32 20.10 11.82
N TRP A 404 18.24 18.78 12.03
CA TRP A 404 17.14 17.96 11.52
C TRP A 404 15.86 18.26 12.31
N ASN A 405 15.07 19.20 11.78
CA ASN A 405 13.64 19.30 12.06
C ASN A 405 12.92 18.55 10.94
N GLY A 406 12.68 17.25 11.16
CA GLY A 406 11.74 16.47 10.36
C GLY A 406 10.35 17.09 10.37
#